data_AF-A0AAW5MYV3-F1
#
_entry.id   AF-A0AAW5MYV3-F1
#
_cell.length_a   1.000
_cell.length_b   1.000
_cell.length_c   1.000
_cell.angle_alpha   90.00
_cell.angle_beta   90.00
_cell.angle_gamma   90.00
#
_symmetry.space_group_name_H-M   'P 1'
#
loop_
_entity.id
_entity.type
_entity.pdbx_description
1 polymer ?
#
loop_
_entity_poly.entity_id
_entity_poly.type
_entity_poly.pdbx_seq_one_letter_code
_entity_poly.pdbx_strand_id
1 'polypeptide(L)' 'MYLRPDEVARVLEKVGFTVDVVTQKAYGYRRGENYVYVNREARMGRTALVIHPTLKERSSTLAEPASD' A
#
# COMPACT_ATOMS: atom_id res chain seq x y z
N MET A 1 -5.62 12.91 9.30
CA MET A 1 -5.25 13.18 7.90
C MET A 1 -4.65 11.90 7.33
N TYR A 2 -5.02 11.47 6.12
CA TYR A 2 -4.47 10.24 5.52
C TYR A 2 -3.13 10.49 4.85
N LEU A 3 -2.28 9.48 4.80
CA LEU A 3 -1.03 9.52 4.03
C LEU A 3 -1.33 9.54 2.54
N ARG A 4 -0.72 10.47 1.81
CA ARG A 4 -0.78 10.47 0.34
C ARG A 4 0.08 9.34 -0.24
N PRO A 5 -0.16 8.93 -1.50
CA PRO A 5 0.57 7.83 -2.13
C PRO A 5 2.10 7.99 -2.07
N ASP A 6 2.62 9.21 -2.23
CA ASP A 6 4.05 9.49 -2.14
C ASP A 6 4.61 9.29 -0.72
N GLU A 7 3.81 9.59 0.31
CA GLU A 7 4.19 9.37 1.70
C GLU A 7 4.20 7.87 2.05
N VAL A 8 3.19 7.12 1.56
CA VAL A 8 3.16 5.65 1.72
C VAL A 8 4.38 5.02 1.06
N ALA A 9 4.71 5.43 -0.17
CA ALA A 9 5.91 4.95 -0.87
C ALA A 9 7.19 5.19 -0.07
N ARG A 10 7.41 6.41 0.46
CA ARG A 10 8.58 6.73 1.30
C ARG A 10 8.66 5.86 2.55
N VAL A 11 7.52 5.55 3.19
CA VAL A 11 7.50 4.67 4.36
C VAL A 11 7.90 3.24 3.98
N LEU A 12 7.41 2.73 2.86
CA LEU A 12 7.75 1.40 2.36
C LEU A 12 9.26 1.28 2.06
N GLU A 13 9.83 2.26 1.35
CA GLU A 13 11.27 2.32 1.08
C GLU A 13 12.09 2.36 2.38
N LYS A 14 11.68 3.19 3.35
CA LYS A 14 12.36 3.31 4.65
C LYS A 14 12.39 2.00 5.45
N VAL A 15 11.37 1.15 5.32
CA VAL A 15 11.29 -0.16 6.02
C VAL A 15 11.77 -1.33 5.16
N GLY A 16 12.46 -1.04 4.05
CA GLY A 16 13.18 -2.01 3.23
C GLY A 16 12.32 -2.75 2.22
N PHE A 17 11.15 -2.23 1.84
CA PHE A 17 10.49 -2.69 0.62
C PHE A 17 11.20 -2.13 -0.60
N THR A 18 11.30 -2.94 -1.64
CA THR A 18 11.84 -2.55 -2.94
C THR A 18 10.71 -2.40 -3.94
N VAL A 19 10.83 -1.46 -4.86
CA VAL A 19 9.91 -1.33 -6.00
C VAL A 19 10.02 -2.58 -6.87
N ASP A 20 8.88 -3.21 -7.16
CA ASP A 20 8.77 -4.41 -7.98
C ASP A 20 8.15 -4.10 -9.34
N VAL A 21 7.06 -3.32 -9.36
CA VAL A 21 6.38 -2.90 -10.58
C VAL A 21 6.01 -1.42 -10.52
N VAL A 22 6.23 -0.69 -11.61
CA VAL A 22 5.83 0.71 -11.74
C VAL A 22 4.84 0.84 -12.88
N THR A 23 3.67 1.37 -12.58
CA THR A 23 2.68 1.75 -13.58
C THR A 23 2.26 3.20 -13.37
N GLN A 24 1.49 3.74 -14.31
CA GLN A 24 0.88 5.07 -14.13
C GLN A 24 -0.09 5.12 -12.94
N LYS A 25 -0.73 3.98 -12.62
CA LYS A 25 -1.79 3.89 -11.60
C LYS A 25 -1.31 3.39 -10.24
N ALA A 26 -0.21 2.65 -10.20
CA ALA A 26 0.27 2.03 -8.97
C ALA A 26 1.79 1.87 -8.93
N TYR A 27 2.33 1.88 -7.72
CA TYR A 27 3.65 1.32 -7.43
C TYR A 27 3.48 0.00 -6.69
N GLY A 28 3.93 -1.11 -7.25
CA GLY A 28 4.04 -2.37 -6.54
C GLY A 28 5.36 -2.41 -5.76
N TYR A 29 5.26 -2.79 -4.50
CA TYR A 29 6.38 -2.94 -3.58
C TYR A 29 6.42 -4.36 -3.05
N ARG A 30 7.64 -4.86 -2.86
CA ARG A 30 7.91 -6.20 -2.36
C ARG A 30 8.96 -6.19 -1.26
N ARG A 31 8.80 -7.06 -0.25
CA ARG A 31 9.84 -7.41 0.73
C ARG A 31 9.77 -8.88 1.07
N GLY A 32 10.68 -9.68 0.49
CA GLY A 32 10.56 -11.14 0.51
C GLY A 32 9.27 -11.55 -0.19
N GLU A 33 8.43 -12.35 0.46
CA GLU A 33 7.14 -12.81 -0.07
C GLU A 33 5.98 -11.83 0.18
N ASN A 34 6.25 -10.69 0.80
CA ASN A 34 5.21 -9.69 1.08
C ASN A 34 5.09 -8.74 -0.11
N TYR A 35 3.91 -8.71 -0.73
CA TYR A 35 3.57 -7.81 -1.83
C TYR A 35 2.50 -6.82 -1.39
N VAL A 36 2.71 -5.54 -1.72
CA VAL A 36 1.74 -4.45 -1.51
C VAL A 36 1.73 -3.53 -2.72
N TYR A 37 0.64 -2.80 -2.90
CA TYR A 37 0.50 -1.83 -3.97
C TYR A 37 0.15 -0.46 -3.38
N VAL A 38 0.89 0.55 -3.81
CA VAL A 38 0.57 1.95 -3.55
C VAL A 38 -0.32 2.44 -4.69
N ASN A 39 -1.55 2.82 -4.39
CA ASN A 39 -2.50 3.36 -5.35
C ASN A 39 -2.17 4.84 -5.64
N ARG A 40 -1.61 5.14 -6.82
CA ARG A 40 -1.25 6.50 -7.25
C ARG A 40 -2.46 7.35 -7.61
N GLU A 41 -3.62 6.73 -7.85
CA GLU A 41 -4.87 7.43 -8.17
C GLU A 41 -5.56 7.99 -6.90
N ALA A 42 -5.10 7.58 -5.70
CA ALA A 42 -5.67 8.01 -4.43
C ALA A 42 -5.34 9.49 -4.10
N ARG A 43 -6.25 10.41 -4.46
CA ARG A 43 -6.10 11.85 -4.22
C ARG A 43 -6.13 12.24 -2.74
N MET A 44 -6.97 11.57 -1.95
CA MET A 44 -7.18 11.88 -0.53
C MET A 44 -6.43 10.93 0.41
N GLY A 45 -5.60 10.01 -0.12
CA GLY A 45 -4.79 9.09 0.69
C GLY A 45 -5.54 7.91 1.33
N ARG A 46 -6.86 7.97 1.48
CA ARG A 46 -7.67 6.94 2.17
C ARG A 46 -7.50 5.53 1.56
N THR A 47 -7.33 5.43 0.25
CA THR A 47 -7.12 4.16 -0.49
C THR A 47 -5.69 3.98 -0.98
N ALA A 48 -4.72 4.71 -0.42
CA ALA A 48 -3.35 4.75 -0.93
C ALA A 48 -2.58 3.43 -0.75
N LEU A 49 -2.94 2.60 0.22
CA LEU A 49 -2.32 1.29 0.45
C LEU A 49 -3.30 0.17 0.12
N VAL A 50 -2.86 -0.74 -0.74
CA VAL A 50 -3.57 -1.97 -1.11
C VAL A 50 -2.67 -3.14 -0.76
N ILE A 51 -3.23 -4.14 -0.07
CA ILE A 51 -2.52 -5.36 0.35
C ILE A 51 -3.16 -6.59 -0.28
N HIS A 52 -2.49 -7.73 -0.17
CA HIS A 52 -3.00 -8.98 -0.73
C HIS A 52 -4.30 -9.44 -0.04
N PRO A 53 -5.33 -9.90 -0.79
CA PRO A 53 -6.64 -10.27 -0.23
C PRO A 53 -6.63 -11.33 0.87
N THR A 54 -5.66 -12.26 0.82
CA THR A 54 -5.51 -13.33 1.83
C THR A 54 -5.21 -12.79 3.23
N LEU A 55 -4.84 -11.52 3.35
CA LEU A 55 -4.57 -10.86 4.62
C LEU A 55 -5.79 -10.15 5.21
N LYS A 56 -6.97 -10.17 4.56
CA LYS A 56 -8.17 -9.40 4.97
C LYS A 56 -8.45 -9.50 6.46
N GLU A 57 -8.76 -10.70 6.97
CA GLU A 57 -9.12 -10.93 8.38
C GLU A 57 -8.04 -10.45 9.35
N ARG A 58 -6.77 -10.79 9.09
CA ARG A 58 -5.65 -10.37 9.93
C ARG A 58 -5.47 -8.86 9.91
N SER A 59 -5.54 -8.23 8.74
CA SER A 59 -5.31 -6.80 8.56
C SER A 59 -6.41 -5.94 9.20
N SER A 60 -7.67 -6.39 9.20
CA SER A 60 -8.79 -5.70 9.84
C SER A 60 -8.61 -5.54 11.35
N THR A 61 -7.85 -6.42 12.00
CA THR A 61 -7.51 -6.26 13.44
C THR A 61 -6.46 -5.16 13.70
N LEU A 62 -5.75 -4.71 12.66
CA LEU A 62 -4.67 -3.72 12.75
C LEU A 62 -5.10 -2.35 12.24
N ALA A 63 -5.92 -2.31 11.17
CA ALA A 63 -6.43 -1.09 10.59
C ALA A 63 -7.76 -1.34 9.86
N GLU A 64 -8.70 -0.40 10.01
CA GLU A 64 -9.99 -0.41 9.31
C GLU A 64 -9.79 -0.22 7.80
N PRO A 65 -10.38 -1.08 6.95
CA PRO A 65 -10.28 -0.93 5.51
C PRO A 65 -11.05 0.28 5.00
N ALA A 66 -10.60 0.86 3.89
CA ALA A 66 -11.26 2.00 3.27
C ALA A 66 -12.53 1.62 2.49
N SER A 67 -12.62 0.35 2.08
CA SER A 67 -13.69 -0.28 1.31
C SER A 67 -13.74 -1.76 1.69
N ASP A 68 -14.92 -2.37 1.60
CA ASP A 68 -15.14 -3.80 1.84
C ASP A 68 -14.50 -4.73 0.80
#